data_AF-A0A7J7JPW2-F1
#
_entry.id   AF-A0A7J7JPW2-F1
#
_cell.length_a   1.000
_cell.length_b   1.000
_cell.length_c   1.000
_cell.angle_alpha   90.00
_cell.angle_beta   90.00
_cell.angle_gamma   90.00
#
_symmetry.space_group_name_H-M   'P 1'
#
loop_
_entity.id
_entity.type
_entity.pdbx_description
1 polymer ?
#
loop_
_entity_poly.entity_id
_entity_poly.type
_entity_poly.pdbx_seq_one_letter_code
_entity_poly.pdbx_strand_id
1 'polypeptide(L)'
;MLLLKRMDEYGSLNTASLGTEYLMTNATTHSFIFGAMAELVDNARDAGSKTLEIYTEESEDRSGGPMLCFKDDGCGMSKEEAESVIVFGSSRKTDQEEPIGMYGNGLKSGSMRLGKDMILFTKKDGVLTCLMISRTFYEAESVTQIKVPVPSFHASTKTMVGSDRKKHSVEVSLITKYSPFKTELSLLSQFNSLKGDSGTLVIIYNLSTTPNGELELDFSSDPVDIKASVQLDHENSEDDDVIERRSFRAYASILYKSPRMKIILQKKRVRTRLLAYSLYLPKRILVNYKSFKNQNERQINEAKKQIEVTRRKLTEIQSQISTVTKNSSNVANRNVMMQVRRLQNVEAEHQQQLAERQGIMELRKKQAKKSEQLEFHFGLNANERYHDGIFFYNSDRLIKMYVKEGTLQSKEEITYRGIIAVVSVPKSSLLPTHNKQDFNDHAEYKKLKKCVDQAMQQTGGVPLVRRRSTRLGGRG
;
A
#
# COMPACT_ATOMS: atom_id res chain seq x y z
N MET A 1 -38.00 -13.08 -5.44
CA MET A 1 -38.79 -12.77 -4.22
C MET A 1 -38.13 -13.32 -2.96
N LEU A 2 -37.50 -14.50 -3.00
CA LEU A 2 -36.70 -15.05 -1.88
C LEU A 2 -35.42 -14.24 -1.55
N LEU A 3 -34.70 -13.69 -2.54
CA LEU A 3 -33.50 -12.87 -2.30
C LEU A 3 -33.79 -11.52 -1.64
N LEU A 4 -34.82 -10.80 -2.08
CA LEU A 4 -35.25 -9.52 -1.47
C LEU A 4 -35.83 -9.74 -0.05
N LYS A 5 -36.60 -10.81 0.18
CA LYS A 5 -37.02 -11.18 1.55
C LYS A 5 -35.82 -11.47 2.46
N ARG A 6 -34.78 -12.14 1.93
CA ARG A 6 -33.54 -12.42 2.69
C ARG A 6 -32.72 -11.16 3.00
N MET A 7 -32.72 -10.14 2.14
CA MET A 7 -32.00 -8.90 2.43
C MET A 7 -32.63 -8.11 3.59
N ASP A 8 -33.96 -8.08 3.68
CA ASP A 8 -34.66 -7.55 4.86
C ASP A 8 -34.40 -8.41 6.11
N GLU A 9 -34.29 -9.74 5.96
CA GLU A 9 -33.94 -10.65 7.07
C GLU A 9 -32.52 -10.40 7.62
N TYR A 10 -31.57 -9.94 6.77
CA TYR A 10 -30.19 -9.65 7.18
C TYR A 10 -30.05 -8.37 8.01
N GLY A 11 -31.02 -7.45 7.96
CA GLY A 11 -31.02 -6.23 8.76
C GLY A 11 -31.10 -6.48 10.28
N SER A 12 -31.59 -7.66 10.68
CA SER A 12 -31.67 -8.08 12.09
C SER A 12 -30.42 -8.83 12.58
N LEU A 13 -29.48 -9.14 11.69
CA LEU A 13 -28.27 -9.88 12.06
C LEU A 13 -27.22 -8.98 12.70
N ASN A 14 -26.47 -9.56 13.64
CA ASN A 14 -25.37 -8.87 14.29
C ASN A 14 -24.29 -8.51 13.26
N THR A 15 -23.86 -7.24 13.27
CA THR A 15 -22.76 -6.76 12.43
C THR A 15 -21.47 -6.77 13.24
N ALA A 16 -20.37 -7.26 12.64
CA ALA A 16 -19.05 -7.13 13.25
C ALA A 16 -18.70 -5.64 13.40
N SER A 17 -18.32 -5.23 14.60
CA SER A 17 -17.89 -3.86 14.89
C SER A 17 -16.45 -3.85 15.38
N LEU A 18 -15.73 -2.78 15.07
CA LEU A 18 -14.33 -2.61 15.49
C LEU A 18 -14.28 -1.75 16.75
N GLY A 19 -13.75 -2.34 17.82
CA GLY A 19 -13.41 -1.62 19.04
C GLY A 19 -12.19 -0.71 18.84
N THR A 20 -12.03 0.29 19.70
CA THR A 20 -10.90 1.23 19.65
C THR A 20 -9.54 0.55 19.86
N GLU A 21 -9.48 -0.53 20.64
CA GLU A 21 -8.29 -1.37 20.82
C GLU A 21 -7.76 -1.99 19.52
N TYR A 22 -8.63 -2.20 18.52
CA TYR A 22 -8.20 -2.76 17.23
C TYR A 22 -7.19 -1.87 16.51
N LEU A 23 -7.22 -0.55 16.73
CA LEU A 23 -6.23 0.38 16.17
C LEU A 23 -4.81 0.02 16.63
N MET A 24 -4.66 -0.40 17.88
CA MET A 24 -3.37 -0.86 18.43
C MET A 24 -2.96 -2.20 17.85
N THR A 25 -3.85 -3.19 17.87
CA THR A 25 -3.58 -4.51 17.28
C THR A 25 -3.23 -4.43 15.81
N ASN A 26 -3.79 -3.47 15.08
CA ASN A 26 -3.47 -3.25 13.68
C ASN A 26 -2.11 -2.54 13.49
N ALA A 27 -1.72 -1.66 14.41
CA ALA A 27 -0.44 -0.96 14.39
C ALA A 27 0.76 -1.91 14.62
N THR A 28 0.59 -2.98 15.42
CA THR A 28 1.66 -3.97 15.70
C THR A 28 2.09 -4.76 14.48
N THR A 29 1.37 -4.67 13.36
CA THR A 29 1.79 -5.28 12.08
C THR A 29 3.11 -4.70 11.55
N HIS A 30 3.48 -3.49 11.98
CA HIS A 30 4.73 -2.81 11.58
C HIS A 30 5.78 -2.89 12.69
N SER A 31 6.61 -3.94 12.66
CA SER A 31 7.82 -3.98 13.49
C SER A 31 8.88 -3.00 12.99
N PHE A 32 9.01 -2.85 11.68
CA PHE A 32 9.90 -1.89 11.04
C PHE A 32 9.22 -0.52 10.87
N ILE A 33 9.66 0.49 11.62
CA ILE A 33 9.01 1.81 11.67
C ILE A 33 8.99 2.55 10.33
N PHE A 34 10.04 2.44 9.52
CA PHE A 34 10.02 3.04 8.17
C PHE A 34 9.08 2.30 7.21
N GLY A 35 8.75 1.03 7.49
CA GLY A 35 7.68 0.32 6.81
C GLY A 35 6.32 1.02 7.01
N ALA A 36 6.05 1.49 8.22
CA ALA A 36 4.87 2.29 8.54
C ALA A 36 4.89 3.64 7.81
N MET A 37 6.03 4.36 7.79
CA MET A 37 6.16 5.61 7.01
C MET A 37 5.93 5.38 5.52
N ALA A 38 6.45 4.28 4.97
CA ALA A 38 6.32 3.97 3.56
C ALA A 38 4.88 3.68 3.13
N GLU A 39 3.97 3.28 4.03
CA GLU A 39 2.54 3.21 3.71
C GLU A 39 1.97 4.58 3.30
N LEU A 40 2.44 5.67 3.92
CA LEU A 40 1.99 7.02 3.58
C LEU A 40 2.61 7.48 2.26
N VAL A 41 3.89 7.14 2.02
CA VAL A 41 4.56 7.39 0.74
C VAL A 41 3.87 6.66 -0.41
N ASP A 42 3.47 5.40 -0.19
CA ASP A 42 2.73 4.59 -1.17
C ASP A 42 1.39 5.23 -1.52
N ASN A 43 0.67 5.81 -0.54
CA ASN A 43 -0.60 6.47 -0.80
C ASN A 43 -0.45 7.74 -1.65
N ALA A 44 0.57 8.57 -1.37
CA ALA A 44 0.86 9.75 -2.19
C ALA A 44 1.21 9.36 -3.63
N ARG A 45 2.02 8.31 -3.81
CA ARG A 45 2.37 7.79 -5.14
C ARG A 45 1.13 7.27 -5.88
N ASP A 46 0.30 6.47 -5.23
CA ASP A 46 -0.93 5.93 -5.82
C ASP A 46 -1.95 7.04 -6.14
N ALA A 47 -1.89 8.19 -5.46
CA ALA A 47 -2.70 9.37 -5.77
C ALA A 47 -2.17 10.18 -6.97
N GLY A 48 -1.12 9.70 -7.65
CA GLY A 48 -0.52 10.37 -8.80
C GLY A 48 0.31 11.61 -8.44
N SER A 49 0.74 11.74 -7.19
CA SER A 49 1.56 12.87 -6.75
C SER A 49 2.88 12.95 -7.52
N LYS A 50 3.24 14.18 -7.90
CA LYS A 50 4.55 14.49 -8.48
C LYS A 50 5.57 14.78 -7.39
N THR A 51 5.13 15.35 -6.27
CA THR A 51 5.98 15.75 -5.15
C THR A 51 5.32 15.41 -3.82
N LEU A 52 6.03 14.63 -3.00
CA LEU A 52 5.71 14.38 -1.60
C LEU A 52 6.74 15.09 -0.72
N GLU A 53 6.28 15.96 0.16
CA GLU A 53 7.06 16.59 1.22
C GLU A 53 6.81 15.87 2.55
N ILE A 54 7.90 15.48 3.22
CA ILE A 54 7.90 14.83 4.53
C ILE A 54 8.75 15.68 5.46
N TYR A 55 8.16 16.21 6.52
CA TYR A 55 8.83 17.16 7.40
C TYR A 55 8.24 17.10 8.80
N THR A 56 8.96 17.67 9.76
CA THR A 56 8.46 17.84 11.12
C THR A 56 8.12 19.28 11.42
N GLU A 57 7.05 19.48 12.18
CA GLU A 57 6.63 20.77 12.72
C GLU A 57 6.38 20.65 14.22
N GLU A 58 6.73 21.69 14.98
CA GLU A 58 6.36 21.77 16.39
C GLU A 58 4.87 22.13 16.53
N SER A 59 4.18 21.57 17.51
CA SER A 59 2.82 22.02 17.82
C SER A 59 2.80 23.48 18.25
N GLU A 60 1.74 24.23 17.93
CA GLU A 60 1.60 25.64 18.29
C GLU A 60 1.72 25.87 19.80
N ASP A 61 1.22 24.93 20.60
CA ASP A 61 1.26 24.95 22.06
C ASP A 61 2.55 24.37 22.66
N ARG A 62 3.46 23.81 21.84
CA ARG A 62 4.70 23.08 22.20
C ARG A 62 4.54 21.91 23.18
N SER A 63 3.38 21.75 23.82
CA SER A 63 3.06 20.65 24.73
C SER A 63 2.76 19.34 23.99
N GLY A 64 2.42 19.39 22.70
CA GLY A 64 2.13 18.22 21.87
C GLY A 64 3.37 17.55 21.26
N GLY A 65 4.56 18.13 21.45
CA GLY A 65 5.81 17.65 20.86
C GLY A 65 5.85 17.81 19.33
N PRO A 66 6.86 17.21 18.66
CA PRO A 66 6.99 17.26 17.22
C PRO A 66 5.88 16.47 16.53
N MET A 67 5.37 17.04 15.45
CA MET A 67 4.41 16.43 14.54
C MET A 67 5.12 15.99 13.26
N LEU A 68 4.75 14.83 12.73
CA LEU A 68 5.27 14.31 11.47
C LEU A 68 4.24 14.54 10.35
N CYS A 69 4.62 15.32 9.35
CA CYS A 69 3.77 15.76 8.26
C CYS A 69 4.15 15.07 6.95
N PHE A 70 3.15 14.60 6.21
CA PHE A 70 3.25 14.07 4.84
C PHE A 70 2.31 14.88 3.95
N LYS A 71 2.87 15.67 3.03
CA LYS A 71 2.11 16.58 2.15
C LYS A 71 2.36 16.25 0.69
N ASP A 72 1.32 15.87 -0.03
CA ASP A 72 1.37 15.52 -1.44
C ASP A 72 0.49 16.43 -2.31
N ASP A 73 0.90 16.54 -3.57
CA ASP A 73 0.20 17.24 -4.65
C ASP A 73 -0.62 16.29 -5.54
N GLY A 74 -1.07 15.15 -4.99
CA GLY A 74 -1.88 14.17 -5.71
C GLY A 74 -3.32 14.61 -5.95
N CYS A 75 -4.15 13.66 -6.38
CA CYS A 75 -5.54 13.92 -6.79
C CYS A 75 -6.50 14.30 -5.64
N GLY A 76 -6.05 14.22 -4.38
CA GLY A 76 -6.89 14.48 -3.20
C GLY A 76 -8.06 13.48 -3.07
N MET A 77 -8.99 13.79 -2.16
CA MET A 77 -10.18 12.97 -1.91
C MET A 77 -11.44 13.83 -1.84
N SER A 78 -12.54 13.31 -2.40
CA SER A 78 -13.89 13.83 -2.14
C SER A 78 -14.29 13.50 -0.70
N LYS A 79 -15.41 14.08 -0.25
CA LYS A 79 -16.00 13.76 1.05
C LYS A 79 -16.26 12.26 1.19
N GLU A 80 -16.85 11.63 0.18
CA GLU A 80 -17.22 10.21 0.18
C GLU A 80 -15.97 9.31 0.12
N GLU A 81 -14.92 9.74 -0.58
CA GLU A 81 -13.64 9.05 -0.58
C GLU A 81 -12.98 9.11 0.80
N ALA A 82 -12.96 10.29 1.44
CA ALA A 82 -12.46 10.45 2.81
C ALA A 82 -13.28 9.65 3.84
N GLU A 83 -14.60 9.60 3.72
CA GLU A 83 -15.45 8.74 4.54
C GLU A 83 -15.19 7.24 4.29
N SER A 84 -14.76 6.86 3.08
CA SER A 84 -14.37 5.47 2.81
C SER A 84 -13.01 5.09 3.41
N VAL A 85 -12.15 6.08 3.73
CA VAL A 85 -10.83 5.85 4.34
C VAL A 85 -10.95 5.15 5.69
N ILE A 86 -12.03 5.37 6.45
CA ILE A 86 -12.23 4.74 7.77
C ILE A 86 -12.76 3.31 7.67
N VAL A 87 -13.24 2.88 6.51
CA VAL A 87 -13.72 1.51 6.29
C VAL A 87 -12.52 0.59 6.11
N PHE A 88 -12.34 -0.36 7.04
CA PHE A 88 -11.24 -1.33 6.98
C PHE A 88 -11.49 -2.37 5.87
N GLY A 89 -10.42 -2.74 5.15
CA GLY A 89 -10.50 -3.76 4.09
C GLY A 89 -11.10 -3.29 2.77
N SER A 90 -11.62 -2.06 2.69
CA SER A 90 -12.14 -1.50 1.44
C SER A 90 -11.05 -0.74 0.69
N SER A 91 -10.81 -1.11 -0.58
CA SER A 91 -9.96 -0.36 -1.51
C SER A 91 -10.71 -0.19 -2.82
N ARG A 92 -10.88 1.06 -3.26
CA ARG A 92 -11.47 1.39 -4.57
C ARG A 92 -10.42 1.48 -5.68
N LYS A 93 -9.14 1.23 -5.36
CA LYS A 93 -8.04 1.34 -6.32
C LYS A 93 -8.20 0.25 -7.39
N THR A 94 -8.28 0.66 -8.66
CA THR A 94 -8.52 -0.27 -9.78
C THR A 94 -7.22 -0.98 -10.18
N ASP A 95 -7.31 -2.24 -10.62
CA ASP A 95 -6.14 -3.03 -11.03
C ASP A 95 -5.48 -2.53 -12.34
N GLN A 96 -6.04 -1.52 -13.01
CA GLN A 96 -5.56 -1.05 -14.31
C GLN A 96 -4.21 -0.32 -14.23
N GLU A 97 -3.91 0.33 -13.10
CA GLU A 97 -2.67 1.10 -12.89
C GLU A 97 -1.66 0.42 -11.96
N GLU A 98 -1.89 -0.85 -11.60
CA GLU A 98 -1.08 -1.61 -10.63
C GLU A 98 -0.78 -0.85 -9.33
N PRO A 99 -1.82 -0.35 -8.61
CA PRO A 99 -1.64 0.39 -7.37
C PRO A 99 -0.94 -0.47 -6.31
N ILE A 100 -0.09 0.17 -5.51
CA ILE A 100 0.60 -0.47 -4.39
C ILE A 100 -0.40 -0.80 -3.29
N GLY A 101 -1.30 0.14 -2.98
CA GLY A 101 -2.37 -0.02 -2.02
C GLY A 101 -3.43 -1.01 -2.50
N MET A 102 -3.62 -2.11 -1.76
CA MET A 102 -4.64 -3.12 -2.06
C MET A 102 -5.50 -3.52 -0.87
N TYR A 103 -4.96 -3.45 0.35
CA TYR A 103 -5.65 -3.95 1.56
C TYR A 103 -6.59 -2.94 2.21
N GLY A 104 -6.57 -1.67 1.78
CA GLY A 104 -7.39 -0.64 2.42
C GLY A 104 -7.05 -0.40 3.90
N ASN A 105 -5.79 -0.62 4.30
CA ASN A 105 -5.39 -0.56 5.71
C ASN A 105 -4.04 0.13 5.98
N GLY A 106 -3.29 0.48 4.93
CA GLY A 106 -1.95 1.08 5.06
C GLY A 106 -1.94 2.37 5.88
N LEU A 107 -2.83 3.31 5.57
CA LEU A 107 -2.94 4.58 6.32
C LEU A 107 -3.22 4.34 7.82
N LYS A 108 -4.17 3.43 8.15
CA LYS A 108 -4.58 3.19 9.54
C LYS A 108 -3.49 2.48 10.33
N SER A 109 -2.95 1.38 9.81
CA SER A 109 -1.86 0.64 10.46
C SER A 109 -0.58 1.47 10.58
N GLY A 110 -0.20 2.19 9.51
CA GLY A 110 1.01 3.01 9.49
C GLY A 110 0.92 4.22 10.42
N SER A 111 -0.18 4.99 10.35
CA SER A 111 -0.33 6.17 11.22
C SER A 111 -0.40 5.82 12.70
N MET A 112 -1.17 4.78 13.06
CA MET A 112 -1.30 4.34 14.47
C MET A 112 -0.03 3.69 15.01
N ARG A 113 0.90 3.24 14.15
CA ARG A 113 2.25 2.80 14.55
C ARG A 113 3.18 3.98 14.84
N LEU A 114 3.06 5.06 14.08
CA LEU A 114 3.93 6.24 14.16
C LEU A 114 3.53 7.20 15.29
N GLY A 115 2.25 7.23 15.65
CA GLY A 115 1.77 8.07 16.75
C GLY A 115 0.42 7.63 17.28
N LYS A 116 0.01 8.32 18.36
CA LYS A 116 -1.26 8.08 19.03
C LYS A 116 -2.43 8.63 18.23
N ASP A 117 -2.21 9.74 17.54
CA ASP A 117 -3.26 10.48 16.87
C ASP A 117 -2.82 10.92 15.47
N MET A 118 -3.79 11.01 14.55
CA MET A 118 -3.58 11.45 13.17
C MET A 118 -4.73 12.34 12.71
N ILE A 119 -4.39 13.41 12.00
CA ILE A 119 -5.34 14.27 11.32
C ILE A 119 -4.93 14.42 9.86
N LEU A 120 -5.91 14.39 8.98
CA LEU A 120 -5.75 14.43 7.53
C LEU A 120 -6.56 15.59 6.98
N PHE A 121 -5.92 16.38 6.13
CA PHE A 121 -6.52 17.44 5.34
C PHE A 121 -6.42 17.06 3.87
N THR A 122 -7.52 17.14 3.14
CA THR A 122 -7.52 16.85 1.69
C THR A 122 -8.38 17.84 0.94
N LYS A 123 -7.97 18.14 -0.29
CA LYS A 123 -8.64 19.06 -1.20
C LYS A 123 -8.91 18.36 -2.52
N LYS A 124 -10.14 18.42 -3.02
CA LYS A 124 -10.53 17.93 -4.35
C LYS A 124 -11.79 18.66 -4.82
N ASP A 125 -11.83 19.05 -6.09
CA ASP A 125 -13.02 19.65 -6.74
C ASP A 125 -13.65 20.82 -5.96
N GLY A 126 -12.82 21.67 -5.35
CA GLY A 126 -13.27 22.83 -4.57
C GLY A 126 -13.87 22.48 -3.20
N VAL A 127 -13.74 21.23 -2.74
CA VAL A 127 -14.12 20.78 -1.39
C VAL A 127 -12.87 20.53 -0.56
N LEU A 128 -12.89 21.00 0.68
CA LEU A 128 -11.88 20.78 1.71
C LEU A 128 -12.46 19.79 2.71
N THR A 129 -11.81 18.65 2.92
CA THR A 129 -12.26 17.65 3.89
C THR A 129 -11.17 17.40 4.92
N CYS A 130 -11.57 17.38 6.19
CA CYS A 130 -10.71 17.01 7.31
C CYS A 130 -11.16 15.65 7.86
N LEU A 131 -10.24 14.84 8.34
CA LEU A 131 -10.51 13.57 9.02
C LEU A 131 -9.56 13.43 10.20
N MET A 132 -10.05 13.05 11.39
CA MET A 132 -9.18 12.84 12.57
C MET A 132 -9.43 11.49 13.22
N ILE A 133 -8.39 10.67 13.35
CA ILE A 133 -8.39 9.44 14.16
C ILE A 133 -7.57 9.74 15.40
N SER A 134 -8.23 9.84 16.56
CA SER A 134 -7.58 10.19 17.81
C SER A 134 -7.86 9.18 18.92
N ARG A 135 -6.82 8.45 19.33
CA ARG A 135 -6.88 7.58 20.52
C ARG A 135 -6.96 8.41 21.80
N THR A 136 -6.36 9.60 21.80
CA THR A 136 -6.49 10.55 22.92
C THR A 136 -7.96 10.92 23.16
N PHE A 137 -8.73 11.20 22.11
CA PHE A 137 -10.18 11.38 22.20
C PHE A 137 -10.89 10.15 22.76
N TYR A 138 -10.60 8.96 22.21
CA TYR A 138 -11.27 7.73 22.64
C TYR A 138 -11.03 7.41 24.11
N GLU A 139 -9.80 7.57 24.58
CA GLU A 139 -9.44 7.35 25.98
C GLU A 139 -10.06 8.40 26.89
N ALA A 140 -9.97 9.68 26.53
CA ALA A 140 -10.48 10.78 27.35
C ALA A 140 -12.01 10.76 27.53
N GLU A 141 -12.75 10.31 26.52
CA GLU A 141 -14.22 10.21 26.57
C GLU A 141 -14.73 8.78 26.75
N SER A 142 -13.83 7.81 27.04
CA SER A 142 -14.18 6.39 27.24
C SER A 142 -15.01 5.78 26.09
N VAL A 143 -14.66 6.14 24.85
CA VAL A 143 -15.33 5.67 23.64
C VAL A 143 -14.85 4.26 23.29
N THR A 144 -15.77 3.32 23.21
CA THR A 144 -15.46 1.90 22.93
C THR A 144 -15.45 1.55 21.44
N GLN A 145 -16.10 2.36 20.60
CA GLN A 145 -16.15 2.18 19.15
C GLN A 145 -15.38 3.27 18.42
N ILE A 146 -14.75 2.93 17.29
CA ILE A 146 -14.06 3.91 16.47
C ILE A 146 -15.08 4.92 15.90
N LYS A 147 -15.03 6.17 16.38
CA LYS A 147 -15.80 7.31 15.85
C LYS A 147 -14.84 8.31 15.23
N VAL A 148 -15.05 8.69 13.97
CA VAL A 148 -14.11 9.54 13.24
C VAL A 148 -14.84 10.79 12.76
N PRO A 149 -14.49 12.00 13.24
CA PRO A 149 -15.03 13.24 12.69
C PRO A 149 -14.49 13.49 11.28
N VAL A 150 -15.39 13.78 10.33
CA VAL A 150 -15.05 14.02 8.92
C VAL A 150 -15.73 15.30 8.36
N PRO A 151 -15.49 16.49 8.94
CA PRO A 151 -16.14 17.70 8.46
C PRO A 151 -15.58 18.11 7.08
N SER A 152 -16.45 18.73 6.28
CA SER A 152 -16.09 19.23 4.94
C SER A 152 -16.56 20.66 4.75
N PHE A 153 -15.80 21.44 4.00
CA PHE A 153 -16.00 22.87 3.75
C PHE A 153 -15.86 23.19 2.26
N HIS A 154 -16.60 24.18 1.78
CA HIS A 154 -16.39 24.74 0.45
C HIS A 154 -15.10 25.56 0.44
N ALA A 155 -14.22 25.33 -0.53
CA ALA A 155 -12.91 25.98 -0.57
C ALA A 155 -13.00 27.50 -0.76
N SER A 156 -14.01 27.98 -1.48
CA SER A 156 -14.25 29.40 -1.80
C SER A 156 -14.87 30.18 -0.64
N THR A 157 -15.93 29.65 -0.02
CA THR A 157 -16.69 30.34 1.04
C THR A 157 -16.24 29.96 2.44
N LYS A 158 -15.47 28.87 2.60
CA LYS A 158 -15.10 28.27 3.88
C LYS A 158 -16.30 27.83 4.73
N THR A 159 -17.48 27.71 4.12
CA THR A 159 -18.69 27.24 4.82
C THR A 159 -18.82 25.72 4.76
N MET A 160 -19.53 25.13 5.71
CA MET A 160 -19.77 23.68 5.75
C MET A 160 -20.42 23.12 4.48
N VAL A 161 -20.12 21.85 4.18
CA VAL A 161 -20.73 21.06 3.11
C VAL A 161 -21.70 20.03 3.68
N GLY A 162 -22.93 20.01 3.15
CA GLY A 162 -24.01 19.09 3.55
C GLY A 162 -25.08 19.74 4.43
N SER A 163 -26.12 18.98 4.76
CA SER A 163 -27.31 19.48 5.46
C SER A 163 -27.29 19.29 6.99
N ASP A 164 -26.49 18.36 7.52
CA ASP A 164 -26.45 18.05 8.95
C ASP A 164 -25.53 18.99 9.73
N ARG A 165 -26.06 20.15 10.11
CA ARG A 165 -25.34 21.17 10.90
C ARG A 165 -24.93 20.68 12.28
N LYS A 166 -25.75 19.83 12.91
CA LYS A 166 -25.48 19.35 14.28
C LYS A 166 -24.30 18.41 14.27
N LYS A 167 -24.28 17.43 13.37
CA LYS A 167 -23.12 16.55 13.18
C LYS A 167 -21.85 17.35 12.90
N HIS A 168 -21.91 18.26 11.93
CA HIS A 168 -20.74 19.08 11.56
C HIS A 168 -20.18 19.87 12.74
N SER A 169 -21.05 20.51 13.53
CA SER A 169 -20.63 21.26 14.72
C SER A 169 -19.94 20.37 15.76
N VAL A 170 -20.44 19.15 15.98
CA VAL A 170 -19.81 18.18 16.89
C VAL A 170 -18.45 17.75 16.34
N GLU A 171 -18.36 17.43 15.05
CA GLU A 171 -17.12 17.00 14.41
C GLU A 171 -16.01 18.06 14.52
N VAL A 172 -16.32 19.32 14.21
CA VAL A 172 -15.38 20.44 14.36
C VAL A 172 -15.00 20.63 15.83
N SER A 173 -15.96 20.55 16.76
CA SER A 173 -15.67 20.70 18.20
C SER A 173 -14.69 19.65 18.72
N LEU A 174 -14.86 18.39 18.30
CA LEU A 174 -13.96 17.29 18.67
C LEU A 174 -12.55 17.51 18.13
N ILE A 175 -12.45 17.95 16.87
CA ILE A 175 -11.16 18.27 16.25
C ILE A 175 -10.48 19.43 16.99
N THR A 176 -11.20 20.51 17.28
CA THR A 176 -10.61 21.65 17.98
C THR A 176 -10.21 21.35 19.42
N LYS A 177 -10.86 20.36 20.05
CA LYS A 177 -10.55 19.90 21.41
C LYS A 177 -9.31 18.99 21.44
N TYR A 178 -9.25 17.99 20.55
CA TYR A 178 -8.27 16.90 20.63
C TYR A 178 -7.14 16.95 19.58
N SER A 179 -7.23 17.79 18.56
CA SER A 179 -6.13 18.03 17.61
C SER A 179 -5.20 19.15 18.08
N PRO A 180 -4.02 19.32 17.45
CA PRO A 180 -3.17 20.48 17.66
C PRO A 180 -3.81 21.81 17.26
N PHE A 181 -4.89 21.79 16.46
CA PHE A 181 -5.53 22.98 15.91
C PHE A 181 -6.74 23.40 16.74
N LYS A 182 -6.53 24.33 17.68
CA LYS A 182 -7.53 24.66 18.71
C LYS A 182 -8.68 25.55 18.27
N THR A 183 -8.66 26.05 17.03
CA THR A 183 -9.72 26.92 16.49
C THR A 183 -10.07 26.50 15.07
N GLU A 184 -11.29 26.84 14.62
CA GLU A 184 -11.69 26.61 13.23
C GLU A 184 -10.78 27.38 12.25
N LEU A 185 -10.32 28.58 12.62
CA LEU A 185 -9.37 29.34 11.82
C LEU A 185 -8.02 28.63 11.67
N SER A 186 -7.45 28.12 12.77
CA SER A 186 -6.18 27.38 12.70
C SER A 186 -6.34 26.07 11.95
N LEU A 187 -7.48 25.39 12.09
CA LEU A 187 -7.84 24.20 11.30
C LEU A 187 -7.90 24.52 9.80
N LEU A 188 -8.67 25.55 9.42
CA LEU A 188 -8.82 25.96 8.02
C LEU A 188 -7.51 26.46 7.41
N SER A 189 -6.63 27.03 8.22
CA SER A 189 -5.31 27.49 7.76
C SER A 189 -4.43 26.36 7.22
N GLN A 190 -4.62 25.12 7.70
CA GLN A 190 -3.84 23.96 7.24
C GLN A 190 -4.11 23.65 5.75
N PHE A 191 -5.33 23.88 5.27
CA PHE A 191 -5.65 23.72 3.84
C PHE A 191 -4.91 24.73 2.94
N ASN A 192 -4.45 25.87 3.47
CA ASN A 192 -3.69 26.85 2.68
C ASN A 192 -2.29 26.32 2.30
N SER A 193 -1.78 25.30 3.01
CA SER A 193 -0.54 24.62 2.64
C SER A 193 -0.67 23.80 1.35
N LEU A 194 -1.90 23.39 0.99
CA LEU A 194 -2.24 22.67 -0.24
C LEU A 194 -2.46 23.67 -1.39
N LYS A 195 -1.36 24.15 -1.98
CA LYS A 195 -1.36 25.24 -2.97
C LYS A 195 -2.03 24.90 -4.30
N GLY A 196 -2.16 23.63 -4.66
CA GLY A 196 -2.80 23.16 -5.90
C GLY A 196 -4.32 23.11 -5.81
N ASP A 197 -4.97 22.69 -6.91
CA ASP A 197 -6.41 22.44 -6.95
C ASP A 197 -6.81 21.17 -6.17
N SER A 198 -5.84 20.28 -5.97
CA SER A 198 -5.97 19.07 -5.15
C SER A 198 -4.68 18.79 -4.36
N GLY A 199 -4.79 17.91 -3.38
CA GLY A 199 -3.67 17.41 -2.59
C GLY A 199 -4.11 16.87 -1.24
N THR A 200 -3.19 16.24 -0.51
CA THR A 200 -3.44 15.72 0.83
C THR A 200 -2.29 16.06 1.77
N LEU A 201 -2.62 16.42 3.00
CA LEU A 201 -1.70 16.63 4.11
C LEU A 201 -2.12 15.69 5.25
N VAL A 202 -1.26 14.76 5.62
CA VAL A 202 -1.42 13.89 6.79
C VAL A 202 -0.47 14.37 7.87
N ILE A 203 -0.99 14.60 9.07
CA ILE A 203 -0.22 15.02 10.24
C ILE A 203 -0.41 13.97 11.32
N ILE A 204 0.69 13.40 11.79
CA ILE A 204 0.72 12.43 12.87
C ILE A 204 1.38 13.12 14.07
N TYR A 205 0.73 13.04 15.23
CA TYR A 205 1.17 13.71 16.44
C TYR A 205 0.99 12.80 17.65
N ASN A 206 1.53 13.21 18.81
CA ASN A 206 1.72 12.32 19.95
C ASN A 206 2.49 11.06 19.51
N LEU A 207 3.66 11.30 18.92
CA LEU A 207 4.47 10.27 18.25
C LEU A 207 4.89 9.16 19.20
N SER A 208 5.11 7.97 18.65
CA SER A 208 5.45 6.77 19.42
C SER A 208 6.79 6.93 20.14
N THR A 209 6.80 6.49 21.40
CA THR A 209 7.97 6.54 22.29
C THR A 209 8.39 5.14 22.72
N THR A 210 9.67 4.98 23.02
CA THR A 210 10.24 3.81 23.69
C THR A 210 9.68 3.66 25.11
N PRO A 211 9.88 2.50 25.77
CA PRO A 211 9.51 2.32 27.17
C PRO A 211 10.14 3.33 28.13
N ASN A 212 11.28 3.93 27.73
CA ASN A 212 11.98 4.96 28.50
C ASN A 212 11.39 6.37 28.27
N GLY A 213 10.38 6.51 27.41
CA GLY A 213 9.73 7.79 27.09
C GLY A 213 10.39 8.60 25.99
N GLU A 214 11.42 8.08 25.32
CA GLU A 214 12.12 8.76 24.22
C GLU A 214 11.42 8.49 22.88
N LEU A 215 11.47 9.43 21.93
CA LEU A 215 10.89 9.23 20.61
C LEU A 215 11.60 8.09 19.86
N GLU A 216 10.83 7.21 19.21
CA GLU A 216 11.39 6.14 18.36
C GLU A 216 12.01 6.67 17.06
N LEU A 217 11.68 7.92 16.68
CA LEU A 217 12.25 8.63 15.55
C LEU A 217 13.04 9.84 16.05
N ASP A 218 14.25 9.98 15.52
CA ASP A 218 15.13 11.11 15.77
C ASP A 218 15.06 12.09 14.60
N PHE A 219 14.69 13.32 14.94
CA PHE A 219 14.54 14.45 14.01
C PHE A 219 15.65 15.50 14.17
N SER A 220 16.58 15.28 15.10
CA SER A 220 17.52 16.29 15.59
C SER A 220 18.96 16.03 15.17
N SER A 221 19.41 14.77 15.11
CA SER A 221 20.83 14.46 14.81
C SER A 221 21.24 14.78 13.38
N ASP A 222 20.30 14.76 12.43
CA ASP A 222 20.53 15.16 11.05
C ASP A 222 19.37 16.05 10.56
N PRO A 223 19.59 17.35 10.31
CA PRO A 223 18.53 18.28 9.94
C PRO A 223 17.90 17.99 8.58
N VAL A 224 18.48 17.08 7.80
CA VAL A 224 17.94 16.67 6.50
C VAL A 224 17.46 15.22 6.50
N ASP A 225 17.39 14.54 7.63
CA ASP A 225 16.96 13.15 7.71
C ASP A 225 15.93 12.91 8.82
N ILE A 226 15.34 11.72 8.81
CA ILE A 226 14.57 11.16 9.91
C ILE A 226 15.20 9.80 10.20
N LYS A 227 15.78 9.65 11.39
CA LYS A 227 16.52 8.45 11.78
C LYS A 227 15.72 7.62 12.76
N ALA A 228 15.93 6.31 12.79
CA ALA A 228 15.38 5.46 13.83
C ALA A 228 16.25 5.61 15.09
N SER A 229 15.63 5.94 16.23
CA SER A 229 16.33 6.07 17.52
C SER A 229 16.67 4.71 18.13
N VAL A 230 15.86 3.70 17.83
CA VAL A 230 16.00 2.34 18.38
C VAL A 230 16.80 1.50 17.38
N GLN A 231 17.95 0.97 17.82
CA GLN A 231 18.59 -0.16 17.16
C GLN A 231 17.64 -1.34 17.28
N LEU A 232 17.19 -1.90 16.15
CA LEU A 232 16.35 -3.09 16.18
C LEU A 232 17.14 -4.19 16.90
N ASP A 233 16.59 -4.77 17.96
CA ASP A 233 17.10 -5.96 18.66
C ASP A 233 17.03 -7.20 17.74
N HIS A 234 17.68 -7.14 16.59
CA HIS A 234 17.94 -8.29 15.77
C HIS A 234 19.25 -8.88 16.26
N GLU A 235 19.21 -10.12 16.75
CA GLU A 235 20.33 -10.91 17.28
C GLU A 235 21.51 -11.09 16.30
N ASN A 236 21.48 -10.46 15.12
CA ASN A 236 22.55 -10.42 14.14
C ASN A 236 23.13 -9.00 14.05
N SER A 237 24.31 -8.79 14.64
CA SER A 237 25.10 -7.55 14.56
C SER A 237 25.47 -7.11 13.14
N GLU A 238 25.30 -7.96 12.13
CA GLU A 238 25.51 -7.63 10.70
C GLU A 238 24.35 -6.82 10.09
N ASP A 239 23.14 -6.87 10.65
CA ASP A 239 21.95 -6.13 10.16
C ASP A 239 21.97 -4.65 10.62
N ASP A 240 22.75 -4.35 11.66
CA ASP A 240 22.86 -3.03 12.26
C ASP A 240 23.56 -2.02 11.34
N ASP A 241 24.49 -2.46 10.49
CA ASP A 241 25.25 -1.57 9.61
C ASP A 241 24.50 -1.14 8.33
N VAL A 242 23.27 -1.63 8.13
CA VAL A 242 22.45 -1.30 6.96
C VAL A 242 21.85 0.10 7.11
N ILE A 243 22.36 1.06 6.33
CA ILE A 243 21.94 2.47 6.40
C ILE A 243 20.44 2.67 6.16
N GLU A 244 19.81 1.88 5.30
CA GLU A 244 18.37 1.94 5.02
C GLU A 244 17.48 1.46 6.17
N ARG A 245 18.05 0.83 7.20
CA ARG A 245 17.31 0.52 8.45
C ARG A 245 17.38 1.66 9.47
N ARG A 246 18.38 2.55 9.35
CA ARG A 246 18.64 3.66 10.30
C ARG A 246 18.27 5.03 9.75
N SER A 247 18.33 5.23 8.44
CA SER A 247 18.06 6.48 7.74
C SER A 247 16.86 6.34 6.83
N PHE A 248 15.80 7.11 7.09
CA PHE A 248 14.64 7.13 6.21
C PHE A 248 14.99 7.73 4.85
N ARG A 249 15.92 8.70 4.78
CA ARG A 249 16.45 9.22 3.51
C ARG A 249 17.06 8.13 2.65
N ALA A 250 17.87 7.24 3.25
CA ALA A 250 18.47 6.13 2.54
C ALA A 250 17.40 5.12 2.08
N TYR A 251 16.49 4.73 2.97
CA TYR A 251 15.39 3.82 2.64
C TYR A 251 14.50 4.35 1.52
N ALA A 252 14.03 5.60 1.64
CA ALA A 252 13.22 6.28 0.64
C ALA A 252 13.92 6.39 -0.73
N SER A 253 15.27 6.42 -0.75
CA SER A 253 16.03 6.49 -2.00
C SER A 253 15.91 5.23 -2.85
N ILE A 254 15.66 4.08 -2.23
CA ILE A 254 15.53 2.76 -2.89
C ILE A 254 14.13 2.16 -2.75
N LEU A 255 13.18 2.86 -2.13
CA LEU A 255 11.84 2.35 -1.87
C LEU A 255 11.12 1.89 -3.16
N TYR A 256 11.46 2.53 -4.28
CA TYR A 256 10.88 2.25 -5.58
C TYR A 256 11.94 1.85 -6.61
N LYS A 257 11.69 0.76 -7.35
CA LYS A 257 12.58 0.32 -8.44
C LYS A 257 12.66 1.37 -9.54
N SER A 258 11.54 2.04 -9.84
CA SER A 258 11.41 3.05 -10.90
C SER A 258 10.81 4.34 -10.33
N PRO A 259 11.59 5.12 -9.55
CA PRO A 259 11.09 6.29 -8.84
C PRO A 259 10.68 7.40 -9.82
N ARG A 260 9.42 7.85 -9.74
CA ARG A 260 8.88 8.97 -10.53
C ARG A 260 8.50 10.17 -9.68
N MET A 261 7.85 9.92 -8.53
CA MET A 261 7.50 10.94 -7.54
C MET A 261 8.76 11.48 -6.86
N LYS A 262 8.86 12.80 -6.72
CA LYS A 262 9.93 13.47 -5.97
C LYS A 262 9.61 13.39 -4.49
N ILE A 263 10.54 12.87 -3.69
CA ILE A 263 10.44 12.89 -2.22
C ILE A 263 11.33 14.01 -1.70
N ILE A 264 10.77 14.90 -0.90
CA ILE A 264 11.48 15.98 -0.20
C ILE A 264 11.39 15.67 1.29
N LEU A 265 12.50 15.33 1.92
CA LEU A 265 12.57 15.00 3.34
C LEU A 265 13.27 16.13 4.09
N GLN A 266 12.65 16.66 5.15
CA GLN A 266 13.15 17.79 5.93
C GLN A 266 13.65 18.93 5.02
N LYS A 267 12.77 19.38 4.11
CA LYS A 267 13.02 20.45 3.11
C LYS A 267 14.12 20.15 2.08
N LYS A 268 14.79 18.99 2.12
CA LYS A 268 15.83 18.59 1.15
C LYS A 268 15.42 17.37 0.33
N ARG A 269 15.49 17.52 -1.00
CA ARG A 269 15.17 16.44 -1.95
C ARG A 269 15.97 15.17 -1.65
N VAL A 270 15.29 14.03 -1.59
CA VAL A 270 15.89 12.70 -1.56
C VAL A 270 16.38 12.35 -2.97
N ARG A 271 17.65 11.94 -3.08
CA ARG A 271 18.22 11.48 -4.35
C ARG A 271 17.84 10.02 -4.53
N THR A 272 16.71 9.77 -5.19
CA THR A 272 16.26 8.42 -5.50
C THR A 272 17.22 7.71 -6.45
N ARG A 273 17.39 6.41 -6.28
CA ARG A 273 18.37 5.59 -7.00
C ARG A 273 17.65 4.52 -7.80
N LEU A 274 17.98 4.45 -9.09
CA LEU A 274 17.71 3.26 -9.89
C LEU A 274 18.75 2.20 -9.51
N LEU A 275 18.48 1.41 -8.45
CA LEU A 275 19.48 0.57 -7.78
C LEU A 275 20.28 -0.28 -8.77
N ALA A 276 19.61 -1.00 -9.68
CA ALA A 276 20.22 -1.84 -10.70
C ALA A 276 21.24 -1.11 -11.61
N TYR A 277 21.03 0.18 -11.86
CA TYR A 277 21.89 1.02 -12.70
C TYR A 277 23.00 1.74 -11.92
N SER A 278 22.97 1.67 -10.59
CA SER A 278 24.02 2.21 -9.72
C SER A 278 25.12 1.20 -9.39
N LEU A 279 25.02 -0.03 -9.90
CA LEU A 279 25.97 -1.11 -9.66
C LEU A 279 27.04 -1.18 -10.74
N TYR A 280 28.21 -1.73 -10.39
CA TYR A 280 29.29 -1.99 -11.35
C TYR A 280 29.01 -3.26 -12.16
N LEU A 281 29.25 -3.20 -13.48
CA LEU A 281 28.98 -4.27 -14.45
C LEU A 281 27.57 -4.88 -14.33
N PRO A 282 26.51 -4.06 -14.46
CA PRO A 282 25.16 -4.56 -14.36
C PRO A 282 24.86 -5.54 -15.49
N LYS A 283 24.36 -6.73 -15.14
CA LYS A 283 23.88 -7.75 -16.06
C LYS A 283 22.38 -7.92 -15.87
N ARG A 284 21.64 -7.95 -16.98
CA ARG A 284 20.22 -8.23 -17.00
C ARG A 284 19.96 -9.61 -17.59
N ILE A 285 19.13 -10.41 -16.93
CA ILE A 285 18.74 -11.75 -17.37
C ILE A 285 17.23 -11.92 -17.25
N LEU A 286 16.64 -12.57 -18.25
CA LEU A 286 15.24 -12.98 -18.24
C LEU A 286 15.18 -14.48 -17.94
N VAL A 287 14.48 -14.84 -16.88
CA VAL A 287 14.34 -16.23 -16.43
C VAL A 287 12.88 -16.67 -16.58
N ASN A 288 12.66 -17.77 -17.30
CA ASN A 288 11.33 -18.37 -17.38
C ASN A 288 11.02 -19.10 -16.07
N TYR A 289 10.08 -18.55 -15.30
CA TYR A 289 9.76 -19.06 -13.97
C TYR A 289 8.49 -19.90 -14.00
N LYS A 290 8.67 -21.22 -14.15
CA LYS A 290 7.59 -22.21 -14.36
C LYS A 290 6.45 -22.13 -13.33
N SER A 291 6.76 -21.79 -12.07
CA SER A 291 5.75 -21.75 -11.01
C SER A 291 4.66 -20.70 -11.28
N PHE A 292 5.05 -19.52 -11.75
CA PHE A 292 4.10 -18.44 -12.07
C PHE A 292 3.27 -18.76 -13.31
N LYS A 293 3.87 -19.41 -14.32
CA LYS A 293 3.12 -19.92 -15.47
C LYS A 293 1.97 -20.84 -15.02
N ASN A 294 2.29 -21.82 -14.16
CA ASN A 294 1.30 -22.77 -13.65
C ASN A 294 0.21 -22.10 -12.79
N GLN A 295 0.58 -21.13 -11.94
CA GLN A 295 -0.40 -20.38 -11.13
C GLN A 295 -1.32 -19.52 -12.00
N ASN A 296 -0.79 -18.80 -12.98
CA ASN A 296 -1.57 -18.00 -13.91
C ASN A 296 -2.57 -18.86 -14.69
N GLU A 297 -2.15 -20.02 -15.19
CA GLU A 297 -3.03 -20.98 -15.87
C GLU A 297 -4.16 -21.48 -14.95
N ARG A 298 -3.86 -21.80 -13.69
CA ARG A 298 -4.87 -22.20 -12.70
C ARG A 298 -5.90 -21.11 -12.44
N GLN A 299 -5.46 -19.86 -12.21
CA GLN A 299 -6.36 -18.72 -11.96
C GLN A 299 -7.23 -18.39 -13.18
N ILE A 300 -6.68 -18.51 -14.40
CA ILE A 300 -7.44 -18.33 -15.64
C ILE A 300 -8.49 -19.43 -15.78
N ASN A 301 -8.14 -20.69 -15.49
CA ASN A 301 -9.08 -21.80 -15.56
C ASN A 301 -10.19 -21.70 -14.51
N GLU A 302 -9.88 -21.22 -13.31
CA GLU A 302 -10.89 -20.95 -12.29
C GLU A 302 -11.84 -19.82 -12.69
N ALA A 303 -11.31 -18.72 -13.25
CA ALA A 303 -12.13 -17.63 -13.80
C ALA A 303 -13.06 -18.13 -14.93
N LYS A 304 -12.56 -18.99 -15.83
CA LYS A 304 -13.37 -19.63 -16.87
C LYS A 304 -14.52 -20.45 -16.28
N LYS A 305 -14.24 -21.27 -15.24
CA LYS A 305 -15.28 -22.04 -14.54
C LYS A 305 -16.34 -21.13 -13.93
N GLN A 306 -15.93 -20.04 -13.28
CA GLN A 306 -16.86 -19.07 -12.70
C GLN A 306 -17.74 -18.38 -13.76
N ILE A 307 -17.18 -18.03 -14.92
CA ILE A 307 -17.92 -17.48 -16.06
C ILE A 307 -18.93 -18.50 -16.58
N GLU A 308 -18.55 -19.77 -16.69
CA GLU A 308 -19.45 -20.82 -17.15
C GLU A 308 -20.62 -21.04 -16.17
N VAL A 309 -20.35 -21.05 -14.87
CA VAL A 309 -21.39 -21.13 -13.83
C VAL A 309 -22.35 -19.94 -13.92
N THR A 310 -21.85 -18.72 -14.05
CA THR A 310 -22.70 -17.52 -14.21
C THR A 310 -23.54 -17.60 -15.49
N ARG A 311 -22.93 -18.05 -16.60
CA ARG A 311 -23.63 -18.20 -17.88
C ARG A 311 -24.76 -19.22 -17.78
N ARG A 312 -24.53 -20.38 -17.14
CA ARG A 312 -25.59 -21.39 -16.92
C ARG A 312 -26.76 -20.83 -16.10
N LYS A 313 -26.48 -20.08 -15.02
CA LYS A 313 -27.52 -19.41 -14.23
C LYS A 313 -28.31 -18.39 -15.05
N LEU A 314 -27.63 -17.63 -15.90
CA LEU A 314 -28.26 -16.65 -16.77
C LEU A 314 -29.20 -17.34 -17.78
N THR A 315 -28.78 -18.45 -18.38
CA THR A 315 -29.64 -19.27 -19.26
C THR A 315 -30.84 -19.86 -18.50
N GLU A 316 -30.67 -20.28 -17.24
CA GLU A 316 -31.76 -20.76 -16.39
C GLU A 316 -32.79 -19.66 -16.11
N ILE A 317 -32.33 -18.45 -15.75
CA ILE A 317 -33.20 -17.29 -15.51
C ILE A 317 -33.96 -16.92 -16.80
N GLN A 318 -33.28 -16.90 -17.95
CA GLN A 318 -33.91 -16.65 -19.25
C GLN A 318 -34.98 -17.69 -19.60
N SER A 319 -34.73 -18.97 -19.30
CA SER A 319 -35.71 -20.04 -19.47
C SER A 319 -36.92 -19.85 -18.55
N GLN A 320 -36.70 -19.46 -17.29
CA GLN A 320 -37.79 -19.14 -16.34
C GLN A 320 -38.63 -17.96 -16.83
N ILE A 321 -38.01 -16.89 -17.35
CA ILE A 321 -38.71 -15.74 -17.95
C ILE A 321 -39.58 -16.20 -19.13
N SER A 322 -39.00 -16.96 -20.07
CA SER A 322 -39.73 -17.50 -21.22
C SER A 322 -40.91 -18.39 -20.80
N THR A 323 -40.72 -19.26 -19.80
CA THR A 323 -41.76 -20.17 -19.30
C THR A 323 -42.91 -19.41 -18.65
N VAL A 324 -42.61 -18.46 -17.76
CA VAL A 324 -43.62 -17.62 -17.09
C VAL A 324 -44.39 -16.77 -18.11
N THR A 325 -43.70 -16.28 -19.16
CA THR A 325 -44.31 -15.48 -20.22
C THR A 325 -45.23 -16.32 -21.11
N LYS A 326 -44.81 -17.52 -21.52
CA LYS A 326 -45.60 -18.42 -22.37
C LYS A 326 -46.82 -19.02 -21.66
N ASN A 327 -46.68 -19.36 -20.38
CA ASN A 327 -47.78 -19.93 -19.59
C ASN A 327 -48.87 -18.90 -19.21
N SER A 328 -48.66 -17.62 -19.54
CA SER A 328 -49.55 -16.51 -19.17
C SER A 328 -50.30 -15.92 -20.37
N SER A 329 -50.57 -16.73 -21.40
CA SER A 329 -51.23 -16.32 -22.65
C SER A 329 -52.66 -15.79 -22.52
N ASN A 330 -53.23 -15.68 -21.31
CA ASN A 330 -54.49 -14.99 -21.06
C ASN A 330 -54.46 -14.17 -19.75
N VAL A 331 -54.70 -12.86 -19.90
CA VAL A 331 -55.08 -11.85 -18.90
C VAL A 331 -53.94 -11.20 -18.09
N ALA A 332 -54.03 -9.87 -18.06
CA ALA A 332 -53.26 -8.89 -17.30
C ALA A 332 -53.25 -9.14 -15.78
N ASN A 333 -52.56 -10.19 -15.34
CA ASN A 333 -52.37 -10.48 -13.94
C ASN A 333 -51.17 -9.68 -13.41
N ARG A 334 -51.44 -8.64 -12.62
CA ARG A 334 -50.43 -7.76 -12.01
C ARG A 334 -49.31 -8.53 -11.29
N ASN A 335 -49.63 -9.69 -10.73
CA ASN A 335 -48.67 -10.56 -10.06
C ASN A 335 -47.66 -11.22 -11.02
N VAL A 336 -48.11 -11.63 -12.22
CA VAL A 336 -47.24 -12.21 -13.25
C VAL A 336 -46.29 -11.16 -13.82
N MET A 337 -46.80 -9.95 -14.12
CA MET A 337 -45.94 -8.84 -14.58
C MET A 337 -44.88 -8.46 -13.53
N MET A 338 -45.26 -8.43 -12.25
CA MET A 338 -44.30 -8.20 -11.15
C MET A 338 -43.25 -9.31 -11.04
N GLN A 339 -43.64 -10.57 -11.31
CA GLN A 339 -42.72 -11.70 -11.29
C GLN A 339 -41.73 -11.67 -12.47
N VAL A 340 -42.21 -11.38 -13.69
CA VAL A 340 -41.36 -11.19 -14.88
C VAL A 340 -40.38 -10.04 -14.65
N ARG A 341 -40.86 -8.88 -14.18
CA ARG A 341 -40.00 -7.72 -13.90
C ARG A 341 -38.93 -8.03 -12.85
N ARG A 342 -39.26 -8.81 -11.82
CA ARG A 342 -38.27 -9.28 -10.83
C ARG A 342 -37.21 -10.19 -11.46
N LEU A 343 -37.61 -11.13 -12.31
CA LEU A 343 -36.66 -12.01 -12.99
C LEU A 343 -35.77 -11.24 -13.97
N GLN A 344 -36.31 -10.25 -14.68
CA GLN A 344 -35.55 -9.35 -15.55
C GLN A 344 -34.51 -8.52 -14.79
N ASN A 345 -34.84 -8.05 -13.57
CA ASN A 345 -33.85 -7.36 -12.73
C ASN A 345 -32.70 -8.30 -12.33
N VAL A 346 -33.02 -9.55 -11.94
CA VAL A 346 -32.00 -10.55 -11.59
C VAL A 346 -31.17 -10.96 -12.82
N GLU A 347 -31.79 -11.04 -14.00
CA GLU A 347 -31.10 -11.25 -15.27
C GLU A 347 -30.09 -10.11 -15.53
N ALA A 348 -30.52 -8.85 -15.40
CA ALA A 348 -29.66 -7.69 -15.58
C ALA A 348 -28.46 -7.70 -14.60
N GLU A 349 -28.69 -8.01 -13.31
CA GLU A 349 -27.61 -8.17 -12.32
C GLU A 349 -26.62 -9.27 -12.72
N HIS A 350 -27.12 -10.44 -13.13
CA HIS A 350 -26.25 -11.56 -13.54
C HIS A 350 -25.53 -11.29 -14.86
N GLN A 351 -26.14 -10.51 -15.76
CA GLN A 351 -25.52 -10.07 -17.00
C GLN A 351 -24.40 -9.07 -16.75
N GLN A 352 -24.60 -8.13 -15.81
CA GLN A 352 -23.53 -7.25 -15.34
C GLN A 352 -22.38 -8.05 -14.71
N GLN A 353 -22.68 -8.99 -13.79
CA GLN A 353 -21.67 -9.85 -13.18
C GLN A 353 -20.90 -10.69 -14.22
N LEU A 354 -21.57 -11.16 -15.28
CA LEU A 354 -20.93 -11.89 -16.36
C LEU A 354 -19.94 -11.00 -17.12
N ALA A 355 -20.34 -9.77 -17.46
CA ALA A 355 -19.49 -8.80 -18.14
C ALA A 355 -18.25 -8.44 -17.29
N GLU A 356 -18.45 -8.20 -15.99
CA GLU A 356 -17.35 -7.94 -15.03
C GLU A 356 -16.37 -9.13 -14.97
N ARG A 357 -16.88 -10.36 -14.81
CA ARG A 357 -16.04 -11.57 -14.77
C ARG A 357 -15.27 -11.79 -16.07
N GLN A 358 -15.91 -11.54 -17.22
CA GLN A 358 -15.25 -11.60 -18.53
C GLN A 358 -14.13 -10.55 -18.65
N GLY A 359 -14.39 -9.32 -18.22
CA GLY A 359 -13.40 -8.25 -18.16
C GLY A 359 -12.19 -8.63 -17.29
N ILE A 360 -12.43 -9.14 -16.09
CA ILE A 360 -11.38 -9.62 -15.17
C ILE A 360 -10.56 -10.75 -15.81
N MET A 361 -11.22 -11.72 -16.45
CA MET A 361 -10.53 -12.83 -17.11
C MET A 361 -9.62 -12.35 -18.25
N GLU A 362 -10.09 -11.44 -19.11
CA GLU A 362 -9.27 -10.88 -20.20
C GLU A 362 -8.08 -10.07 -19.67
N LEU A 363 -8.28 -9.32 -18.59
CA LEU A 363 -7.21 -8.58 -17.91
C LEU A 363 -6.16 -9.56 -17.34
N ARG A 364 -6.59 -10.64 -16.69
CA ARG A 364 -5.71 -11.71 -16.20
C ARG A 364 -4.94 -12.41 -17.32
N LYS A 365 -5.58 -12.71 -18.46
CA LYS A 365 -4.87 -13.29 -19.62
C LYS A 365 -3.79 -12.36 -20.15
N LYS A 366 -4.07 -11.06 -20.24
CA LYS A 366 -3.08 -10.05 -20.66
C LYS A 366 -1.91 -9.97 -19.67
N GLN A 367 -2.18 -9.99 -18.36
CA GLN A 367 -1.15 -10.00 -17.33
C GLN A 367 -0.32 -11.29 -17.35
N ALA A 368 -0.96 -12.46 -17.47
CA ALA A 368 -0.29 -13.75 -17.50
C ALA A 368 0.77 -13.84 -18.62
N LYS A 369 0.46 -13.30 -19.82
CA LYS A 369 1.41 -13.21 -20.94
C LYS A 369 2.62 -12.31 -20.63
N LYS A 370 2.43 -11.26 -19.82
CA LYS A 370 3.52 -10.37 -19.39
C LYS A 370 4.38 -10.98 -18.28
N SER A 371 3.82 -11.87 -17.47
CA SER A 371 4.45 -12.45 -16.28
C SER A 371 5.12 -13.82 -16.51
N GLU A 372 5.34 -14.25 -17.76
CA GLU A 372 5.98 -15.55 -18.06
C GLU A 372 7.48 -15.58 -17.74
N GLN A 373 8.12 -14.41 -17.73
CA GLN A 373 9.54 -14.26 -17.43
C GLN A 373 9.75 -13.26 -16.30
N LEU A 374 10.69 -13.58 -15.42
CA LEU A 374 11.16 -12.66 -14.40
C LEU A 374 12.45 -12.00 -14.87
N GLU A 375 12.51 -10.70 -14.64
CA GLU A 375 13.67 -9.88 -14.94
C GLU A 375 14.55 -9.77 -13.70
N PHE A 376 15.75 -10.32 -13.78
CA PHE A 376 16.78 -10.21 -12.74
C PHE A 376 17.89 -9.29 -13.20
N HIS A 377 18.28 -8.35 -12.35
CA HIS A 377 19.48 -7.54 -12.54
C HIS A 377 20.51 -7.91 -11.49
N PHE A 378 21.74 -8.15 -11.91
CA PHE A 378 22.86 -8.42 -11.03
C PHE A 378 23.93 -7.36 -11.25
N GLY A 379 24.60 -6.92 -10.20
CA GLY A 379 25.76 -6.04 -10.33
C GLY A 379 26.55 -5.96 -9.04
N LEU A 380 27.79 -5.49 -9.12
CA LEU A 380 28.66 -5.38 -7.96
C LEU A 380 28.46 -4.03 -7.26
N ASN A 381 28.16 -4.05 -5.96
CA ASN A 381 28.24 -2.90 -5.09
C ASN A 381 29.71 -2.59 -4.78
N ALA A 382 30.37 -1.92 -5.72
CA ALA A 382 31.81 -1.69 -5.66
C ALA A 382 32.23 -0.81 -4.47
N ASN A 383 31.34 0.08 -4.02
CA ASN A 383 31.59 1.03 -2.94
C ASN A 383 31.41 0.40 -1.56
N GLU A 384 30.43 -0.49 -1.40
CA GLU A 384 30.07 -1.12 -0.13
C GLU A 384 29.91 -2.64 -0.31
N ARG A 385 31.03 -3.34 -0.50
CA ARG A 385 31.02 -4.78 -0.85
C ARG A 385 30.46 -5.70 0.24
N TYR A 386 30.34 -5.21 1.47
CA TYR A 386 29.71 -5.92 2.59
C TYR A 386 28.18 -5.79 2.55
N HIS A 387 27.66 -4.79 1.83
CA HIS A 387 26.23 -4.53 1.66
C HIS A 387 25.76 -5.12 0.33
N ASP A 388 25.69 -6.44 0.30
CA ASP A 388 25.25 -7.26 -0.82
C ASP A 388 24.02 -8.08 -0.49
N GLY A 389 23.36 -8.64 -1.49
CA GLY A 389 22.12 -9.40 -1.28
C GLY A 389 21.05 -9.14 -2.33
N ILE A 390 19.90 -9.77 -2.12
CA ILE A 390 18.76 -9.70 -3.03
C ILE A 390 17.76 -8.65 -2.55
N PHE A 391 17.36 -7.77 -3.47
CA PHE A 391 16.31 -6.78 -3.30
C PHE A 391 15.09 -7.21 -4.10
N PHE A 392 14.01 -7.55 -3.39
CA PHE A 392 12.75 -7.94 -3.98
C PHE A 392 11.80 -6.75 -4.02
N TYR A 393 11.36 -6.38 -5.23
CA TYR A 393 10.31 -5.40 -5.45
C TYR A 393 9.02 -6.12 -5.88
N ASN A 394 7.87 -5.61 -5.46
CA ASN A 394 6.55 -6.05 -5.93
C ASN A 394 5.77 -4.84 -6.44
N SER A 395 5.33 -4.87 -7.69
CA SER A 395 4.72 -3.69 -8.36
C SER A 395 5.48 -2.39 -8.10
N ASP A 396 6.79 -2.44 -8.38
CA ASP A 396 7.75 -1.33 -8.22
C ASP A 396 8.06 -0.91 -6.77
N ARG A 397 7.41 -1.48 -5.75
CA ARG A 397 7.64 -1.22 -4.32
C ARG A 397 8.59 -2.25 -3.70
N LEU A 398 9.65 -1.80 -3.02
CA LEU A 398 10.59 -2.66 -2.30
C LEU A 398 9.85 -3.44 -1.20
N ILE A 399 10.00 -4.75 -1.11
CA ILE A 399 9.39 -5.60 -0.07
C ILE A 399 10.45 -6.14 0.88
N LYS A 400 11.56 -6.67 0.34
CA LYS A 400 12.72 -7.12 1.13
C LYS A 400 14.01 -6.61 0.52
N MET A 401 14.96 -6.24 1.37
CA MET A 401 16.31 -5.79 1.00
C MET A 401 17.36 -6.67 1.68
N TYR A 402 18.56 -6.71 1.09
CA TYR A 402 19.72 -7.45 1.62
C TYR A 402 19.47 -8.93 1.93
N VAL A 403 18.53 -9.56 1.22
CA VAL A 403 18.22 -10.98 1.46
C VAL A 403 19.39 -11.84 0.98
N LYS A 404 19.99 -12.59 1.90
CA LYS A 404 21.02 -13.59 1.58
C LYS A 404 20.37 -14.94 1.25
N GLU A 405 20.75 -15.55 0.14
CA GLU A 405 20.37 -16.93 -0.21
C GLU A 405 21.53 -17.63 -0.92
N GLY A 406 21.76 -18.91 -0.61
CA GLY A 406 22.67 -19.77 -1.37
C GLY A 406 24.10 -19.24 -1.36
N THR A 407 24.65 -18.97 -2.55
CA THR A 407 26.02 -18.47 -2.73
C THR A 407 26.30 -17.16 -1.98
N LEU A 408 25.29 -16.31 -1.75
CA LEU A 408 25.42 -15.06 -0.98
C LEU A 408 25.46 -15.27 0.53
N GLN A 409 25.11 -16.46 1.03
CA GLN A 409 25.22 -16.80 2.46
C GLN A 409 26.59 -17.41 2.81
N SER A 410 27.32 -17.90 1.82
CA SER A 410 28.61 -18.55 2.04
C SER A 410 29.65 -17.54 2.52
N LYS A 411 30.22 -17.76 3.71
CA LYS A 411 31.35 -16.97 4.21
C LYS A 411 32.69 -17.35 3.55
N GLU A 412 32.75 -18.54 2.93
CA GLU A 412 33.96 -19.09 2.29
C GLU A 412 34.08 -18.68 0.80
N GLU A 413 32.96 -18.55 0.09
CA GLU A 413 32.95 -18.17 -1.33
C GLU A 413 32.97 -16.65 -1.51
N ILE A 414 34.17 -16.08 -1.64
CA ILE A 414 34.37 -14.63 -1.86
C ILE A 414 33.87 -14.19 -3.25
N THR A 415 33.67 -15.13 -4.18
CA THR A 415 33.30 -14.87 -5.59
C THR A 415 32.02 -14.05 -5.75
N TYR A 416 31.02 -14.27 -4.88
CA TYR A 416 29.71 -13.63 -4.99
C TYR A 416 29.54 -12.44 -4.05
N ARG A 417 30.56 -12.16 -3.23
CA ARG A 417 30.54 -11.06 -2.28
C ARG A 417 30.47 -9.72 -3.00
N GLY A 418 29.61 -8.84 -2.51
CA GLY A 418 29.37 -7.52 -3.09
C GLY A 418 28.28 -7.53 -4.16
N ILE A 419 27.71 -8.68 -4.54
CA ILE A 419 26.69 -8.73 -5.59
C ILE A 419 25.33 -8.31 -5.04
N ILE A 420 24.75 -7.28 -5.66
CA ILE A 420 23.34 -6.94 -5.48
C ILE A 420 22.54 -7.57 -6.62
N ALA A 421 21.47 -8.27 -6.25
CA ALA A 421 20.46 -8.76 -7.18
C ALA A 421 19.17 -7.95 -7.00
N VAL A 422 18.67 -7.33 -8.07
CA VAL A 422 17.39 -6.61 -8.08
C VAL A 422 16.37 -7.43 -8.85
N VAL A 423 15.29 -7.80 -8.16
CA VAL A 423 14.24 -8.70 -8.66
C VAL A 423 12.89 -7.99 -8.64
N SER A 424 12.21 -7.97 -9.77
CA SER A 424 10.86 -7.41 -9.89
C SER A 424 9.83 -8.53 -9.95
N VAL A 425 9.03 -8.67 -8.91
CA VAL A 425 8.00 -9.70 -8.77
C VAL A 425 6.64 -9.10 -9.16
N PRO A 426 5.94 -9.66 -10.16
CA PRO A 426 4.60 -9.22 -10.50
C PRO A 426 3.62 -9.47 -9.35
N LYS A 427 2.72 -8.53 -9.07
CA LYS A 427 1.65 -8.66 -8.07
C LYS A 427 0.72 -9.85 -8.35
N SER A 428 0.52 -10.19 -9.62
CA SER A 428 -0.26 -11.38 -10.03
C SER A 428 0.31 -12.70 -9.51
N SER A 429 1.60 -12.71 -9.17
CA SER A 429 2.37 -13.93 -8.95
C SER A 429 2.68 -14.18 -7.48
N LEU A 430 3.07 -13.15 -6.74
CA LEU A 430 3.34 -13.27 -5.31
C LEU A 430 2.91 -11.98 -4.62
N LEU A 431 1.96 -12.11 -3.69
CA LEU A 431 1.43 -10.98 -2.93
C LEU A 431 2.27 -10.71 -1.68
N PRO A 432 2.50 -9.44 -1.34
CA PRO A 432 3.17 -9.09 -0.11
C PRO A 432 2.30 -9.40 1.11
N THR A 433 2.90 -9.46 2.29
CA THR A 433 2.18 -9.44 3.58
C THR A 433 1.48 -8.12 3.80
N HIS A 434 0.59 -8.09 4.79
CA HIS A 434 -0.21 -6.91 5.11
C HIS A 434 0.63 -5.63 5.37
N ASN A 435 1.80 -5.78 6.02
CA ASN A 435 2.75 -4.69 6.29
C ASN A 435 3.73 -4.38 5.13
N LYS A 436 3.62 -5.14 4.02
CA LYS A 436 4.48 -5.02 2.83
C LYS A 436 5.98 -5.17 3.11
N GLN A 437 6.36 -5.96 4.10
CA GLN A 437 7.77 -6.27 4.44
C GLN A 437 8.14 -7.75 4.22
N ASP A 438 7.19 -8.58 3.79
CA ASP A 438 7.43 -9.97 3.40
C ASP A 438 6.41 -10.41 2.33
N PHE A 439 6.41 -11.68 1.96
CA PHE A 439 5.46 -12.29 1.02
C PHE A 439 4.58 -13.34 1.71
N ASN A 440 3.30 -13.40 1.34
CA ASN A 440 2.31 -14.29 1.98
C ASN A 440 2.58 -15.78 1.72
N ASP A 441 3.05 -16.15 0.53
CA ASP A 441 3.36 -17.54 0.19
C ASP A 441 4.86 -17.80 0.41
N HIS A 442 5.19 -18.23 1.63
CA HIS A 442 6.58 -18.53 2.01
C HIS A 442 7.21 -19.66 1.18
N ALA A 443 6.42 -20.65 0.75
CA ALA A 443 6.92 -21.76 -0.04
C ALA A 443 7.33 -21.29 -1.44
N GLU A 444 6.50 -20.45 -2.05
CA GLU A 444 6.79 -19.86 -3.36
C GLU A 444 7.93 -18.83 -3.28
N TYR A 445 7.96 -18.01 -2.24
CA TYR A 445 9.07 -17.10 -1.98
C TYR A 445 10.41 -17.85 -1.84
N LYS A 446 10.44 -18.98 -1.13
CA LYS A 446 11.64 -19.82 -1.01
C LYS A 446 12.12 -20.37 -2.35
N LYS A 447 11.21 -20.79 -3.23
CA LYS A 447 11.57 -21.23 -4.60
C LYS A 447 12.12 -20.07 -5.43
N LEU A 448 11.52 -18.88 -5.31
CA LEU A 448 11.99 -17.69 -6.01
C LEU A 448 13.42 -17.33 -5.60
N LYS A 449 13.74 -17.33 -4.29
CA LYS A 449 15.10 -17.10 -3.81
C LYS A 449 16.11 -18.07 -4.42
N LYS A 450 15.80 -19.37 -4.43
CA LYS A 450 16.65 -20.40 -5.07
C LYS A 450 16.82 -20.16 -6.58
N CYS A 451 15.77 -19.71 -7.26
CA CYS A 451 15.84 -19.39 -8.68
C CYS A 451 16.78 -18.20 -8.96
N VAL A 452 16.76 -17.18 -8.10
CA VAL A 452 17.71 -16.04 -8.19
C VAL A 452 19.14 -16.51 -8.00
N ASP A 453 19.41 -17.36 -7.01
CA ASP A 453 20.73 -17.94 -6.75
C ASP A 453 21.24 -18.77 -7.94
N GLN A 454 20.41 -19.64 -8.51
CA GLN A 454 20.75 -20.41 -9.71
C GLN A 454 21.05 -19.51 -10.91
N ALA A 455 20.24 -18.47 -11.13
CA ALA A 455 20.48 -17.52 -12.22
C ALA A 455 21.78 -16.75 -12.02
N MET A 456 22.11 -16.37 -10.78
CA MET A 456 23.37 -15.71 -10.44
C MET A 456 24.58 -16.62 -10.70
N GLN A 457 24.53 -17.90 -10.32
CA GLN A 457 25.58 -18.87 -10.62
C GLN A 457 25.79 -19.05 -12.13
N GLN A 458 24.72 -19.08 -12.93
CA GLN A 458 24.81 -19.13 -14.40
C GLN A 458 25.53 -17.93 -15.00
N THR A 459 25.51 -16.78 -14.32
CA THR A 459 26.24 -15.58 -14.78
C THR A 459 27.75 -15.65 -14.53
N GLY A 460 28.22 -16.67 -13.81
CA GLY A 460 29.60 -16.84 -13.35
C GLY A 460 30.01 -15.85 -12.25
N GLY A 461 29.03 -15.25 -11.56
CA GLY A 461 29.24 -14.07 -10.71
C GLY A 461 29.66 -12.84 -11.51
N VAL A 462 29.99 -11.75 -10.81
CA VAL A 462 30.79 -10.67 -11.42
C VAL A 462 32.22 -11.16 -11.39
N PRO A 463 32.91 -11.36 -12.53
CA PRO A 463 34.28 -11.86 -12.52
C PRO A 463 35.16 -10.86 -11.76
N LEU A 464 35.43 -11.16 -10.49
CA LEU A 464 36.50 -10.55 -9.72
C LEU A 464 37.77 -10.85 -10.51
N VAL A 465 38.22 -9.85 -11.28
CA VAL A 465 39.50 -9.79 -12.00
C VAL A 465 40.16 -11.16 -12.14
N ARG A 466 39.99 -11.82 -13.30
CA ARG A 466 40.91 -12.90 -13.69
C ARG A 466 42.31 -12.35 -13.45
N ARG A 467 43.01 -12.79 -12.40
CA ARG A 467 44.45 -12.59 -12.26
C ARG A 467 45.02 -13.16 -13.55
N ARG A 468 45.41 -12.29 -14.49
CA ARG A 468 46.30 -12.69 -15.57
C ARG A 468 47.56 -13.15 -14.85
N SER A 469 47.68 -14.46 -14.66
CA SER A 469 48.97 -15.08 -14.42
C SER A 469 49.77 -14.83 -15.70
N THR A 470 50.43 -13.68 -15.75
CA THR A 470 51.55 -13.48 -16.64
C THR A 470 52.62 -14.43 -16.13
N ARG A 471 52.65 -15.65 -16.68
CA ARG A 471 53.86 -16.46 -16.70
C ARG A 471 54.90 -15.64 -17.44
N LEU A 472 55.73 -14.93 -16.68
CA LEU A 472 57.04 -14.52 -17.16
C LEU A 472 57.80 -15.80 -17.47
N GLY A 473 57.76 -16.21 -18.73
CA GLY A 473 58.65 -17.24 -19.25
C GLY A 473 60.06 -16.68 -19.26
N GLY A 474 60.79 -16.92 -18.18
CA GLY A 474 62.24 -16.84 -18.21
C GLY A 474 62.74 -17.96 -19.13
N ARG A 475 63.32 -17.58 -20.27
CA ARG A 475 64.29 -18.42 -20.97
C ARG A 475 65.66 -18.02 -20.42
N GLY A 476 66.24 -18.93 -19.63
CA GLY A 476 67.69 -19.07 -19.54
C GLY A 476 68.22 -19.84 -20.74
#